data_AF-A0A9D8Y8E9-F1
#
_entry.id   AF-A0A9D8Y8E9-F1
#
_cell.length_a   1.000
_cell.length_b   1.000
_cell.length_c   1.000
_cell.angle_alpha   90.00
_cell.angle_beta   90.00
_cell.angle_gamma   90.00
#
_symmetry.space_group_name_H-M   'P 1'
#
loop_
_entity.id
_entity.type
_entity.pdbx_description
1 polymer ?
#
loop_
_entity_poly.entity_id
_entity_poly.type
_entity_poly.pdbx_seq_one_letter_code
_entity_poly.pdbx_strand_id
1 'polypeptide(L)'
;MKKLSFTIILLLVGGFITANAQQIETPKEQKIVTHVIGDNYDVVYKDLNGNTLKEGKYLKIGDRFKPHGIWKLYDRSSFKLITTSKYDKGEQLWVETIIDGKILYVGKEELKMKRHEVRIAKLDKKANKLK
;
A
#
# COMPACT_ATOMS: atom_id res chain seq x y z
N MET A 1 -65.07 -12.64 25.76
CA MET A 1 -63.85 -11.81 25.87
C MET A 1 -62.91 -12.20 24.73
N LYS A 2 -62.80 -11.35 23.70
CA LYS A 2 -62.03 -11.63 22.47
C LYS A 2 -60.56 -11.31 22.69
N LYS A 3 -59.69 -12.25 22.30
CA LYS A 3 -58.22 -12.13 22.29
C LYS A 3 -57.81 -11.15 21.19
N LEU A 4 -56.94 -10.20 21.50
CA LEU A 4 -56.26 -9.36 20.51
C LEU A 4 -54.75 -9.49 20.72
N SER A 5 -54.17 -10.37 19.93
CA SER A 5 -52.73 -10.50 19.72
C SER A 5 -52.32 -9.38 18.76
N PHE A 6 -51.42 -8.48 19.18
CA PHE A 6 -50.76 -7.55 18.27
C PHE A 6 -49.30 -7.96 18.07
N THR A 7 -49.03 -8.45 16.88
CA THR A 7 -47.73 -8.81 16.34
C THR A 7 -46.86 -7.56 16.18
N ILE A 8 -45.69 -7.55 16.80
CA ILE A 8 -44.63 -6.56 16.56
C ILE A 8 -43.98 -6.88 15.21
N ILE A 9 -44.21 -6.04 14.20
CA ILE A 9 -43.46 -6.07 12.94
C ILE A 9 -42.15 -5.32 13.17
N LEU A 10 -41.07 -6.07 13.35
CA LEU A 10 -39.71 -5.55 13.41
C LEU A 10 -39.25 -5.25 11.97
N LEU A 11 -39.42 -4.00 11.53
CA LEU A 11 -38.90 -3.49 10.27
C LEU A 11 -37.38 -3.26 10.41
N LEU A 12 -36.58 -4.28 10.09
CA LEU A 12 -35.14 -4.12 9.86
C LEU A 12 -34.93 -3.29 8.59
N VAL A 13 -34.81 -1.98 8.76
CA VAL A 13 -34.27 -1.10 7.71
C VAL A 13 -32.76 -1.34 7.69
N GLY A 14 -32.32 -2.29 6.88
CA GLY A 14 -30.92 -2.48 6.54
C GLY A 14 -30.42 -1.24 5.80
N GLY A 15 -29.78 -0.33 6.53
CA GLY A 15 -29.05 0.79 5.94
C GLY A 15 -27.92 0.24 5.07
N PHE A 16 -28.11 0.30 3.76
CA PHE A 16 -27.02 0.13 2.81
C PHE A 16 -26.10 1.36 2.94
N ILE A 17 -25.06 1.25 3.77
CA ILE A 17 -23.96 2.20 3.75
C ILE A 17 -23.18 1.92 2.46
N THR A 18 -23.43 2.71 1.42
CA THR A 18 -22.58 2.75 0.23
C THR A 18 -21.28 3.45 0.62
N ALA A 19 -20.26 2.66 0.93
CA ALA A 19 -18.90 3.17 1.07
C ALA A 19 -18.41 3.61 -0.32
N ASN A 20 -18.51 4.91 -0.61
CA ASN A 20 -17.87 5.52 -1.77
C ASN A 20 -16.35 5.43 -1.60
N ALA A 21 -15.72 4.42 -2.20
CA ALA A 21 -14.28 4.42 -2.39
C ALA A 21 -13.95 5.56 -3.34
N GLN A 22 -13.43 6.67 -2.81
CA GLN A 22 -12.93 7.78 -3.63
C GLN A 22 -11.78 7.25 -4.50
N GLN A 23 -12.02 7.21 -5.81
CA GLN A 23 -11.01 6.89 -6.80
C GLN A 23 -10.07 8.11 -6.91
N ILE A 24 -8.99 8.11 -6.13
CA ILE A 24 -7.95 9.14 -6.22
C ILE A 24 -7.20 8.91 -7.53
N GLU A 25 -7.50 9.70 -8.56
CA GLU A 25 -6.66 9.77 -9.76
C GLU A 25 -5.25 10.18 -9.32
N THR A 26 -4.29 9.28 -9.51
CA THR A 26 -2.91 9.55 -9.11
C THR A 26 -2.29 10.47 -10.16
N PRO A 27 -1.83 11.69 -9.82
CA PRO A 27 -1.23 12.59 -10.79
C PRO A 27 -0.02 11.94 -11.48
N LYS A 28 0.17 12.27 -12.76
CA LYS A 28 1.28 11.76 -13.57
C LYS A 28 2.62 12.10 -12.90
N GLU A 29 3.41 11.08 -12.58
CA GLU A 29 4.75 11.22 -12.01
C GLU A 29 5.82 11.06 -13.11
N GLN A 30 6.91 11.81 -13.05
CA GLN A 30 8.09 11.58 -13.88
C GLN A 30 9.08 10.69 -13.13
N LYS A 31 9.41 9.53 -13.70
CA LYS A 31 10.45 8.64 -13.18
C LYS A 31 11.79 8.96 -13.83
N ILE A 32 12.80 9.23 -13.01
CA ILE A 32 14.20 9.47 -13.43
C ILE A 32 15.03 8.34 -12.85
N VAL A 33 15.83 7.68 -13.70
CA VAL A 33 16.74 6.60 -13.31
C VAL A 33 18.15 6.97 -13.75
N THR A 34 19.09 6.93 -12.82
CA THR A 34 20.49 7.27 -13.06
C THR A 34 21.36 6.07 -12.73
N HIS A 35 22.18 5.61 -13.69
CA HIS A 35 23.19 4.59 -13.41
C HIS A 35 24.29 5.18 -12.53
N VAL A 36 24.71 4.45 -11.49
CA VAL A 36 25.73 4.91 -10.53
C VAL A 36 27.04 4.16 -10.75
N ILE A 37 27.11 2.91 -10.29
CA ILE A 37 28.28 2.04 -10.45
C ILE A 37 27.88 0.57 -10.38
N GLY A 38 28.53 -0.25 -11.20
CA GLY A 38 28.21 -1.67 -11.34
C GLY A 38 26.73 -1.84 -11.67
N ASP A 39 26.03 -2.62 -10.85
CA ASP A 39 24.60 -2.89 -11.01
C ASP A 39 23.69 -1.93 -10.24
N ASN A 40 24.21 -0.82 -9.68
CA ASN A 40 23.43 0.11 -8.86
C ASN A 40 22.88 1.28 -9.69
N TYR A 41 21.62 1.60 -9.43
CA TYR A 41 20.88 2.69 -10.08
C TYR A 41 20.13 3.49 -9.04
N ASP A 42 20.24 4.81 -9.08
CA ASP A 42 19.41 5.71 -8.30
C ASP A 42 18.11 5.98 -9.04
N VAL A 43 17.01 6.10 -8.31
CA VAL A 43 15.69 6.41 -8.87
C VAL A 43 15.02 7.51 -8.07
N VAL A 44 14.44 8.46 -8.79
CA VAL A 44 13.63 9.54 -8.23
C VAL A 44 12.34 9.65 -9.03
N TYR A 45 11.22 9.75 -8.33
CA TYR A 45 9.90 10.06 -8.89
C TYR A 45 9.55 11.49 -8.53
N LYS A 46 9.23 12.31 -9.52
CA LYS A 46 8.89 13.71 -9.34
C LYS A 46 7.45 14.01 -9.76
N ASP A 47 6.85 15.01 -9.13
CA ASP A 47 5.61 15.62 -9.61
C ASP A 47 5.88 16.52 -10.84
N LEU A 48 4.82 17.11 -11.39
CA LEU A 48 4.90 18.01 -12.55
C LEU A 48 5.68 19.31 -12.26
N ASN A 49 5.85 19.65 -10.98
CA ASN A 49 6.58 20.83 -10.52
C ASN A 49 8.05 20.52 -10.19
N GLY A 50 8.47 19.25 -10.33
CA GLY A 50 9.82 18.80 -10.05
C GLY A 50 10.10 18.42 -8.59
N ASN A 51 9.08 18.41 -7.73
CA ASN A 51 9.22 17.99 -6.33
C ASN A 51 9.36 16.47 -6.24
N THR A 52 10.25 16.00 -5.36
CA THR A 52 10.46 14.57 -5.14
C THR A 52 9.30 13.96 -4.36
N LEU A 53 8.70 12.93 -4.94
CA LEU A 53 7.63 12.13 -4.33
C LEU A 53 8.15 10.81 -3.77
N LYS A 54 9.11 10.20 -4.47
CA LYS A 54 9.75 8.95 -4.05
C LYS A 54 11.21 8.97 -4.47
N GLU A 55 12.07 8.41 -3.65
CA GLU A 55 13.46 8.17 -4.02
C GLU A 55 13.95 6.85 -3.44
N GLY A 56 14.93 6.25 -4.11
CA GLY A 56 15.56 5.03 -3.63
C GLY A 56 16.58 4.51 -4.63
N LYS A 57 16.94 3.24 -4.48
CA LYS A 57 17.90 2.57 -5.35
C LYS A 57 17.34 1.29 -5.93
N TYR A 58 17.76 0.97 -7.14
CA TYR A 58 17.61 -0.34 -7.75
C TYR A 58 18.98 -1.02 -7.86
N LEU A 59 18.99 -2.33 -7.68
CA LEU A 59 20.09 -3.20 -8.06
C LEU A 59 19.64 -4.05 -9.26
N LYS A 60 20.43 -4.08 -10.32
CA LYS A 60 20.22 -4.97 -11.46
C LYS A 60 20.71 -6.39 -11.12
N ILE A 61 19.85 -7.39 -11.28
CA ILE A 61 20.19 -8.80 -11.10
C ILE A 61 19.66 -9.56 -12.31
N GLY A 62 20.56 -10.00 -13.18
CA GLY A 62 20.20 -10.47 -14.52
C GLY A 62 19.45 -9.36 -15.29
N ASP A 63 18.30 -9.70 -15.87
CA ASP A 63 17.47 -8.75 -16.63
C ASP A 63 16.45 -7.98 -15.78
N ARG A 64 16.55 -8.03 -14.44
CA ARG A 64 15.56 -7.43 -13.54
C ARG A 64 16.18 -6.38 -12.64
N PHE A 65 15.50 -5.24 -12.53
CA PHE A 65 15.79 -4.22 -11.52
C PHE A 65 15.02 -4.54 -10.24
N LYS A 66 15.74 -4.64 -9.12
CA LYS A 66 15.22 -5.03 -7.81
C LYS A 66 15.40 -3.86 -6.84
N PRO A 67 14.35 -3.42 -6.10
CA PRO A 67 14.53 -2.40 -5.07
C PRO A 67 15.66 -2.78 -4.12
N HIS A 68 16.54 -1.84 -3.80
CA HIS A 68 17.67 -2.06 -2.92
C HIS A 68 17.95 -0.81 -2.08
N GLY A 69 18.59 -0.99 -0.94
CA GLY A 69 18.93 0.10 -0.03
C GLY A 69 17.70 0.74 0.59
N ILE A 70 17.81 2.03 0.91
CA ILE A 70 16.74 2.81 1.54
C ILE A 70 15.85 3.43 0.45
N TRP A 71 14.55 3.29 0.65
CA TRP A 71 13.49 3.91 -0.14
C TRP A 71 12.70 4.87 0.73
N LYS A 72 12.40 6.04 0.19
CA LYS A 72 11.63 7.09 0.84
C LYS A 72 10.40 7.45 0.02
N LEU A 73 9.31 7.74 0.72
CA LEU A 73 8.08 8.27 0.17
C LEU A 73 7.73 9.56 0.89
N TYR A 74 7.41 10.58 0.10
CA TYR A 74 7.02 11.88 0.58
C TYR A 74 5.53 12.11 0.37
N ASP A 75 4.90 12.80 1.32
CA ASP A 75 3.53 13.28 1.17
C ASP A 75 3.44 14.23 -0.03
N ARG A 76 2.39 14.10 -0.83
CA ARG A 76 2.24 14.90 -2.05
C ARG A 76 1.95 16.37 -1.79
N SER A 77 1.30 16.66 -0.66
CA SER A 77 0.83 18.02 -0.36
C SER A 77 1.88 18.83 0.38
N SER A 78 2.56 18.20 1.34
CA SER A 78 3.54 18.84 2.23
C SER A 78 4.99 18.52 1.92
N PHE A 79 5.25 17.53 1.06
CA PHE A 79 6.58 17.00 0.73
C PHE A 79 7.39 16.55 1.97
N LYS A 80 6.70 16.27 3.08
CA LYS A 80 7.30 15.67 4.26
C LYS A 80 7.52 14.18 4.03
N LEU A 81 8.62 13.65 4.53
CA LEU A 81 8.89 12.22 4.53
C LEU A 81 7.83 11.51 5.37
N ILE A 82 7.09 10.58 4.77
CA ILE A 82 6.03 9.82 5.44
C ILE A 82 6.33 8.33 5.57
N THR A 83 7.19 7.78 4.71
CA THR A 83 7.58 6.38 4.78
C THR A 83 9.05 6.23 4.44
N THR A 84 9.75 5.44 5.24
CA THR A 84 11.08 4.92 4.93
C THR A 84 11.03 3.41 4.91
N SER A 85 11.71 2.77 3.97
CA SER A 85 11.79 1.31 3.91
C SER A 85 13.16 0.86 3.46
N LYS A 86 13.59 -0.32 3.91
CA LYS A 86 14.86 -0.92 3.49
C LYS A 86 14.60 -2.18 2.69
N TYR A 87 15.34 -2.32 1.59
CA TYR A 87 15.31 -3.48 0.73
C TYR A 87 16.70 -4.09 0.57
N ASP A 88 16.75 -5.42 0.47
CA ASP A 88 17.91 -6.17 0.03
C ASP A 88 17.53 -7.02 -1.19
N LYS A 89 18.12 -6.71 -2.35
CA LYS A 89 17.90 -7.44 -3.63
C LYS A 89 16.41 -7.70 -3.95
N GLY A 90 15.54 -6.74 -3.62
CA GLY A 90 14.10 -6.78 -3.82
C GLY A 90 13.28 -7.38 -2.68
N GLU A 91 13.92 -7.92 -1.64
CA GLU A 91 13.25 -8.30 -0.40
C GLU A 91 13.14 -7.08 0.52
N GLN A 92 11.92 -6.74 0.95
CA GLN A 92 11.70 -5.69 1.93
C GLN A 92 12.03 -6.20 3.33
N LEU A 93 13.02 -5.57 3.98
CA LEU A 93 13.50 -5.92 5.30
C LEU A 93 12.69 -5.23 6.41
N TRP A 94 12.29 -3.98 6.19
CA TRP A 94 11.44 -3.24 7.11
C TRP A 94 10.78 -2.04 6.41
N VAL A 95 9.76 -1.52 7.06
CA VAL A 95 9.13 -0.24 6.72
C VAL A 95 8.79 0.50 8.01
N GLU A 96 9.02 1.80 7.99
CA GLU A 96 8.57 2.76 8.98
C GLU A 96 7.68 3.77 8.26
N THR A 97 6.48 3.99 8.77
CA THR A 97 5.53 4.92 8.15
C THR A 97 4.76 5.71 9.20
N ILE A 98 4.38 6.94 8.86
CA ILE A 98 3.50 7.76 9.69
C ILE A 98 2.05 7.50 9.27
N ILE A 99 1.22 7.04 10.20
CA ILE A 99 -0.21 6.83 10.02
C ILE A 99 -0.93 7.56 11.15
N ASP A 100 -1.82 8.49 10.80
CA ASP A 100 -2.57 9.31 11.75
C ASP A 100 -1.68 9.97 12.82
N GLY A 101 -0.52 10.46 12.39
CA GLY A 101 0.48 11.11 13.24
C GLY A 101 1.31 10.17 14.11
N LYS A 102 1.09 8.85 14.04
CA LYS A 102 1.85 7.84 14.79
C LYS A 102 2.84 7.12 13.88
N ILE A 103 4.03 6.85 14.40
CA ILE A 103 5.03 6.03 13.72
C ILE A 103 4.66 4.56 13.88
N LEU A 104 4.50 3.88 12.76
CA LEU A 104 4.34 2.43 12.68
C LEU A 104 5.60 1.85 12.05
N TYR A 105 6.26 0.95 12.77
CA TYR A 105 7.36 0.14 12.26
C TYR A 105 6.90 -1.30 12.05
N VAL A 106 7.27 -1.89 10.92
CA VAL A 106 6.97 -3.29 10.59
C VAL A 106 8.24 -3.97 10.09
N GLY A 107 8.63 -5.06 10.76
CA GLY A 107 9.82 -5.84 10.44
C GLY A 107 9.60 -6.89 9.35
N LYS A 108 10.69 -7.54 8.92
CA LYS A 108 10.69 -8.55 7.85
C LYS A 108 9.68 -9.68 8.08
N GLU A 109 9.64 -10.26 9.28
CA GLU A 109 8.78 -11.40 9.57
C GLU A 109 7.29 -11.00 9.59
N GLU A 110 6.97 -9.86 10.20
CA GLU A 110 5.61 -9.30 10.17
C GLU A 110 5.16 -8.96 8.74
N LEU A 111 6.06 -8.39 7.93
CA LEU A 111 5.81 -8.14 6.50
C LEU A 111 5.53 -9.45 5.74
N LYS A 112 6.28 -10.52 6.02
CA LYS A 112 6.02 -11.84 5.42
C LYS A 112 4.66 -12.39 5.84
N MET A 113 4.36 -12.37 7.14
CA MET A 113 3.07 -12.78 7.67
C MET A 113 1.93 -12.02 7.00
N LYS A 114 2.05 -10.70 6.89
CA LYS A 114 1.03 -9.89 6.23
C LYS A 114 0.85 -10.24 4.75
N ARG A 115 1.94 -10.50 4.04
CA ARG A 115 1.88 -10.98 2.63
C ARG A 115 1.20 -12.35 2.52
N HIS A 116 1.41 -13.24 3.48
CA HIS A 116 0.75 -14.55 3.51
C HIS A 116 -0.74 -14.43 3.79
N GLU A 117 -1.15 -13.64 4.78
CA GLU A 117 -2.56 -13.34 5.07
C GLU A 117 -3.29 -12.82 3.82
N VAL A 118 -2.72 -11.83 3.14
CA VAL A 118 -3.29 -11.25 1.91
C VAL A 118 -3.40 -12.29 0.80
N ARG A 119 -2.40 -13.17 0.66
CA ARG A 119 -2.43 -14.24 -0.35
C ARG A 119 -3.52 -15.26 -0.06
N ILE A 120 -3.66 -15.69 1.19
CA ILE A 120 -4.72 -16.61 1.63
C ILE A 120 -6.09 -16.01 1.35
N ALA A 121 -6.35 -14.79 1.80
CA ALA A 121 -7.62 -14.10 1.57
C ALA A 121 -7.98 -13.97 0.07
N LYS A 122 -6.97 -13.73 -0.79
CA LYS A 122 -7.17 -13.68 -2.24
C LYS A 122 -7.53 -15.04 -2.83
N LEU A 123 -6.90 -16.11 -2.34
CA LEU A 123 -7.19 -17.48 -2.78
C LEU A 123 -8.59 -17.92 -2.34
N ASP A 124 -8.99 -17.64 -1.10
CA ASP A 124 -10.33 -17.95 -0.59
C ASP A 124 -11.43 -17.25 -1.41
N LYS A 125 -11.23 -15.96 -1.73
CA LYS A 125 -12.14 -15.21 -2.59
C LYS A 125 -12.23 -15.82 -3.99
N LYS A 126 -11.13 -16.36 -4.53
CA LYS A 126 -11.13 -17.02 -5.85
C LYS A 126 -11.86 -18.37 -5.79
N ALA A 127 -11.62 -19.16 -4.75
CA ALA A 127 -12.29 -20.46 -4.55
C ALA A 127 -13.81 -20.29 -4.40
N ASN A 128 -14.25 -19.29 -3.64
CA ASN A 128 -15.68 -19.01 -3.43
C ASN A 128 -16.38 -18.41 -4.65
N LYS A 129 -15.65 -17.86 -5.63
CA LYS A 129 -16.21 -17.41 -6.91
C LYS A 129 -16.36 -18.52 -7.95
N LEU A 130 -15.71 -19.67 -7.71
CA LEU A 130 -15.73 -20.82 -8.62
C LEU A 130 -16.73 -21.90 -8.16
N LYS A 131 -17.39 -21.69 -7.02
CA LYS A 131 -18.53 -22.48 -6.53
C LYS A 131 -19.81 -21.77 -6.93
#